data_AF-J2ZD25-F1
#
_entry.id   AF-J2ZD25-F1
#
_cell.length_a   1.000
_cell.length_b   1.000
_cell.length_c   1.000
_cell.angle_alpha   90.00
_cell.angle_beta   90.00
_cell.angle_gamma   90.00
#
_symmetry.space_group_name_H-M   'P 1'
#
loop_
_entity.id
_entity.type
_entity.pdbx_description
1 polymer ?
#
loop_
_entity_poly.entity_id
_entity_poly.type
_entity_poly.pdbx_seq_one_letter_code
_entity_poly.pdbx_strand_id
1 'polypeptide(L)' 'MHLTTYECTFCTVSVSRADAFEGPPTCLRCRVQMQRVVAD' A
#
# COMPACT_ATOMS: atom_id res chain seq x y z
N MET A 1 -12.02 -3.24 -12.44
CA MET A 1 -10.93 -2.43 -11.87
C MET A 1 -10.16 -3.31 -10.91
N HIS A 2 -8.86 -3.54 -11.15
CA HIS A 2 -8.03 -4.29 -10.22
C HIS A 2 -7.58 -3.37 -9.09
N LEU A 3 -7.83 -3.79 -7.86
CA LEU A 3 -7.36 -3.13 -6.65
C LEU A 3 -6.12 -3.86 -6.15
N THR A 4 -5.08 -3.10 -5.85
CA THR A 4 -3.87 -3.57 -5.20
C THR A 4 -3.84 -3.00 -3.78
N THR A 5 -3.70 -3.88 -2.79
CA THR A 5 -3.59 -3.51 -1.38
C THR A 5 -2.13 -3.28 -1.01
N TYR A 6 -1.88 -2.24 -0.23
CA TYR A 6 -0.58 -1.88 0.30
C TYR A 6 -0.65 -1.80 1.82
N GLU A 7 0.39 -2.23 2.53
CA GLU A 7 0.49 -2.21 3.98
C GLU A 7 1.78 -1.53 4.45
N CYS A 8 1.66 -0.74 5.53
CA CYS A 8 2.80 -0.21 6.25
C CYS A 8 3.26 -1.20 7.33
N THR A 9 4.48 -1.72 7.21
CA THR A 9 5.04 -2.71 8.14
C THR A 9 5.27 -2.18 9.57
N PHE A 10 5.30 -0.86 9.77
CA PHE A 10 5.60 -0.25 11.07
C PHE A 10 4.35 0.05 11.91
N CYS A 11 3.25 0.39 11.25
CA CYS A 11 2.02 0.79 11.94
C CYS A 11 0.78 0.01 11.48
N THR A 12 0.99 -1.05 10.68
CA THR A 12 -0.03 -1.98 10.17
C THR A 12 -1.23 -1.34 9.49
N VAL A 13 -1.06 -0.11 9.00
CA VAL A 13 -2.07 0.58 8.19
C VAL A 13 -2.06 0.00 6.79
N SER A 14 -3.23 -0.37 6.29
CA SER A 14 -3.42 -0.89 4.95
C SER A 14 -4.33 0.02 4.11
N VAL A 15 -3.99 0.17 2.83
CA VAL A 15 -4.69 1.02 1.86
C VAL A 15 -4.81 0.26 0.55
N SER A 16 -6.02 0.19 0.00
CA SER A 16 -6.27 -0.37 -1.33
C SER A 16 -6.32 0.75 -2.36
N ARG A 17 -5.57 0.60 -3.46
CA ARG A 17 -5.56 1.53 -4.58
C ARG A 17 -5.84 0.81 -5.89
N ALA A 18 -6.46 1.51 -6.83
CA ALA A 18 -6.58 1.02 -8.20
C ALA A 18 -5.19 0.97 -8.87
N ASP A 19 -4.95 -0.04 -9.70
CA ASP A 19 -3.68 -0.28 -10.40
C ASP A 19 -3.27 0.85 -11.36
N ALA A 20 -4.16 1.82 -11.62
CA ALA A 20 -3.88 2.99 -12.45
C ALA A 20 -2.88 4.00 -11.83
N PHE A 21 -2.47 3.80 -10.58
CA PHE A 21 -1.43 4.61 -9.93
C PHE A 21 -0.06 3.92 -10.03
N GLU A 22 0.93 4.61 -10.60
CA GLU A 22 2.32 4.15 -10.65
C GLU A 22 2.93 4.09 -9.24
N GLY A 23 2.95 2.89 -8.66
CA GLY A 23 3.78 2.53 -7.51
C GLY A 23 3.13 2.58 -6.12
N PRO A 24 3.87 2.12 -5.09
CA PRO A 24 3.37 2.02 -3.73
C PRO A 24 3.21 3.40 -3.08
N PRO A 25 2.11 3.64 -2.34
CA PRO A 25 1.93 4.87 -1.58
C PRO A 25 2.90 4.99 -0.40
N THR A 26 3.15 6.23 0.04
CA THR A 26 3.89 6.50 1.28
C THR A 26 2.93 6.54 2.46
N CYS A 27 3.26 5.83 3.54
CA CYS A 27 2.53 5.92 4.80
C CYS A 27 2.79 7.28 5.44
N LEU A 28 1.77 8.14 5.58
CA LEU A 28 1.92 9.48 6.16
C LEU A 28 2.30 9.45 7.65
N ARG A 29 1.95 8.39 8.37
CA ARG A 29 2.23 8.25 9.80
C ARG A 29 3.68 7.88 10.07
N CYS A 30 4.22 6.94 9.32
CA CYS A 30 5.59 6.43 9.50
C CYS A 30 6.59 7.08 8.53
N ARG A 31 6.11 7.81 7.51
CA ARG A 31 6.91 8.39 6.42
C ARG A 31 7.78 7.37 5.67
N VAL A 32 7.28 6.14 5.55
CA VAL A 32 7.92 5.04 4.83
C VAL A 32 7.06 4.60 3.64
N GLN A 33 7.69 4.02 2.63
CA GLN A 33 6.98 3.44 1.49
C GLN A 33 6.21 2.19 1.94
N MET A 34 4.93 2.11 1.60
CA MET A 34 4.09 0.94 1.89
C MET A 34 4.45 -0.21 0.96
N GLN A 35 4.28 -1.44 1.42
CA GLN A 35 4.57 -2.64 0.64
C GLN A 35 3.30 -3.25 0.06
N ARG A 36 3.37 -3.79 -1.15
CA ARG A 36 2.24 -4.48 -1.77
C ARG A 36 1.93 -5.75 -1.00
N VAL A 37 0.67 -5.92 -0.60
CA VAL A 37 0.15 -7.17 -0.07
C VAL A 37 -0.25 -8.03 -1.26
N VAL A 38 0.46 -9.12 -1.47
CA VAL A 38 0.10 -10.15 -2.45
C VAL A 38 -0.72 -11.18 -1.68
N ALA A 39 -2.02 -11.27 -1.98
CA ALA A 39 -2.83 -12.38 -1.50
C ALA A 39 -2.43 -13.61 -2.34
N ASP A 40 -1.90 -14.63 -1.66
CA ASP A 40 -1.65 -15.98 -2.20
C ASP A 40 -2.97 -16.74 -2.40
#